data_AF-A0A7S3MNE8-F1
#
_entry.id   AF-A0A7S3MNE8-F1
#
_cell.length_a   1.000
_cell.length_b   1.000
_cell.length_c   1.000
_cell.angle_alpha   90.00
_cell.angle_beta   90.00
_cell.angle_gamma   90.00
#
_symmetry.space_group_name_H-M   'P 1'
#
loop_
_entity.id
_entity.type
_entity.pdbx_description
1 polymer ?
#
loop_
_entity_poly.entity_id
_entity_poly.type
_entity_poly.pdbx_seq_one_letter_code
_entity_poly.pdbx_strand_id
1 'polypeptide(L)'
;DISWKRAKDFLVPLNGRNPQMFGRETLVPGDIIPGSLGDSWFASALACLSEKESLIRKLFITQSYHNDGVYKIQICKGGIWREMTVDDYFPCSATTNAMALFTRSKQHLLWVLLLEKAYAKVHQ
;
A
#
# COMPACT_ATOMS: atom_id res chain seq x y z
N ASP A 1 -4.07 -0.19 21.68
CA ASP A 1 -2.65 -0.52 21.41
C ASP A 1 -2.37 -0.69 19.93
N ILE A 2 -1.31 -0.02 19.46
CA ILE A 2 -0.82 -0.09 18.07
C ILE A 2 0.43 -0.96 18.07
N SER A 3 0.48 -1.94 17.16
CA SER A 3 1.63 -2.82 16.96
C SER A 3 2.06 -2.81 15.51
N TRP A 4 3.37 -2.80 15.24
CA TRP A 4 3.89 -2.91 13.88
C TRP A 4 3.96 -4.39 13.48
N LYS A 5 3.34 -4.76 12.35
CA LYS A 5 3.29 -6.13 11.83
C LYS A 5 3.72 -6.18 10.37
N ARG A 6 4.33 -7.29 9.93
CA ARG A 6 4.68 -7.48 8.52
C ARG A 6 3.43 -7.67 7.70
N ALA A 7 3.47 -7.29 6.42
CA ALA A 7 2.40 -7.55 5.46
C ALA A 7 1.90 -9.01 5.53
N LYS A 8 2.81 -9.98 5.55
CA LYS A 8 2.47 -11.42 5.60
C LYS A 8 1.70 -11.85 6.86
N ASP A 9 1.79 -11.09 7.94
CA ASP A 9 1.19 -11.47 9.23
C ASP A 9 -0.28 -11.06 9.33
N PHE A 10 -0.75 -10.14 8.47
CA PHE A 10 -2.13 -9.62 8.51
C PHE A 10 -2.81 -9.49 7.15
N LEU A 11 -2.06 -9.43 6.04
CA LEU A 11 -2.59 -9.55 4.68
C LEU A 11 -2.60 -11.02 4.27
N VAL A 12 -3.46 -11.82 4.92
CA VAL A 12 -3.67 -13.21 4.51
C VAL A 12 -4.61 -13.20 3.30
N PRO A 13 -4.16 -13.57 2.10
CA PRO A 13 -5.06 -13.70 0.95
C PRO A 13 -6.05 -14.83 1.21
N LEU A 14 -7.25 -14.73 0.64
CA LEU A 14 -8.32 -15.75 0.75
C LEU A 14 -7.88 -17.18 0.36
N ASN A 15 -6.75 -17.32 -0.34
CA ASN A 15 -6.21 -18.58 -0.85
C ASN A 15 -4.96 -19.09 -0.09
N GLY A 16 -4.59 -18.51 1.06
CA GLY A 16 -3.48 -18.98 1.89
C GLY A 16 -2.07 -18.81 1.31
N ARG A 17 -1.88 -17.91 0.33
CA ARG A 17 -0.58 -17.60 -0.30
C ARG A 17 0.08 -16.37 0.33
N ASN A 18 1.31 -16.05 -0.08
CA ASN A 18 1.95 -14.77 0.27
C ASN A 18 1.10 -13.56 -0.18
N PRO A 19 1.24 -12.39 0.46
CA PRO A 19 0.61 -11.15 0.03
C PRO A 19 0.84 -10.86 -1.45
N GLN A 20 -0.16 -10.29 -2.12
CA GLN A 20 -0.06 -9.95 -3.54
C GLN A 20 0.25 -8.47 -3.71
N MET A 21 1.17 -8.14 -4.62
CA MET A 21 1.53 -6.76 -4.91
C MET A 21 0.39 -6.01 -5.60
N PHE A 22 -0.05 -6.49 -6.77
CA PHE A 22 -1.06 -5.85 -7.61
C PHE A 22 -2.28 -6.72 -7.95
N GLY A 23 -2.36 -7.95 -7.45
CA GLY A 23 -3.47 -8.85 -7.79
C GLY A 23 -3.33 -9.50 -9.17
N ARG A 24 -4.35 -10.28 -9.55
CA ARG A 24 -4.52 -10.84 -10.92
C ARG A 24 -5.59 -10.11 -11.72
N GLU A 25 -6.50 -9.44 -11.03
CA GLU A 25 -7.59 -8.67 -11.61
C GLU A 25 -7.16 -7.22 -11.81
N THR A 26 -7.85 -6.52 -12.70
CA THR A 26 -7.63 -5.09 -12.94
C THR A 26 -7.90 -4.29 -11.68
N LEU A 27 -7.03 -3.34 -11.36
CA LEU A 27 -7.26 -2.42 -10.26
C LEU A 27 -8.48 -1.54 -10.56
N VAL A 28 -9.42 -1.42 -9.61
CA VAL A 28 -10.60 -0.56 -9.76
C VAL A 28 -10.72 0.45 -8.61
N PRO A 29 -11.27 1.66 -8.86
CA PRO A 29 -11.40 2.70 -7.83
C PRO A 29 -12.18 2.23 -6.60
N GLY A 30 -13.20 1.41 -6.83
CA GLY A 30 -14.05 0.84 -5.79
C GLY A 30 -13.32 -0.08 -4.81
N ASP A 31 -12.08 -0.48 -5.09
CA ASP A 31 -11.28 -1.33 -4.21
C ASP A 31 -10.50 -0.54 -3.17
N ILE A 32 -10.38 0.78 -3.30
CA ILE A 32 -9.68 1.61 -2.31
C ILE A 32 -10.61 1.88 -1.13
N ILE A 33 -10.19 1.44 0.05
CA ILE A 33 -10.87 1.68 1.33
C ILE A 33 -10.02 2.67 2.12
N PRO A 34 -10.54 3.87 2.44
CA PRO A 34 -9.85 4.83 3.29
C PRO A 34 -9.47 4.25 4.65
N GLY A 35 -8.31 4.67 5.15
CA GLY A 35 -7.86 4.35 6.50
C GLY A 35 -8.61 5.15 7.58
N SER A 36 -8.09 5.05 8.80
CA SER A 36 -8.62 5.74 9.99
C SER A 36 -7.88 7.04 10.34
N LEU A 37 -6.92 7.45 9.51
CA LEU A 37 -6.01 8.57 9.77
C LEU A 37 -6.57 9.94 9.31
N GLY A 38 -7.78 9.97 8.73
CA GLY A 38 -8.40 11.22 8.28
C GLY A 38 -7.82 11.78 6.97
N ASP A 39 -7.10 10.96 6.22
CA ASP A 39 -6.43 11.28 4.96
C ASP A 39 -7.24 10.84 3.73
N SER A 40 -8.56 11.04 3.78
CA SER A 40 -9.48 10.66 2.69
C SER A 40 -9.08 11.24 1.33
N TRP A 41 -8.45 12.43 1.31
CA TRP A 41 -7.90 13.05 0.11
C TRP A 41 -6.83 12.17 -0.58
N PHE A 42 -6.02 11.44 0.20
CA PHE A 42 -5.00 10.53 -0.32
C PHE A 42 -5.66 9.27 -0.88
N ALA A 43 -6.62 8.68 -0.15
CA ALA A 43 -7.39 7.54 -0.64
C ALA A 43 -8.16 7.86 -1.93
N SER A 44 -8.74 9.06 -2.05
CA SER A 44 -9.37 9.52 -3.30
C SER A 44 -8.38 9.64 -4.46
N ALA A 45 -7.17 10.15 -4.20
CA ALA A 45 -6.13 10.22 -5.23
C ALA A 45 -5.70 8.83 -5.71
N LEU A 46 -5.56 7.86 -4.79
CA LEU A 46 -5.29 6.46 -5.13
C LEU A 46 -6.42 5.84 -5.95
N ALA A 47 -7.68 6.14 -5.60
CA ALA A 47 -8.84 5.68 -6.35
C ALA A 47 -8.81 6.20 -7.80
N CYS A 48 -8.54 7.48 -8.03
CA CYS A 48 -8.36 8.03 -9.38
C CYS A 48 -7.19 7.37 -10.12
N LEU A 49 -6.07 7.13 -9.43
CA LEU A 49 -4.90 6.51 -10.05
C LEU A 49 -5.15 5.06 -10.48
N SER A 50 -6.04 4.36 -9.78
CA SER A 50 -6.40 2.96 -10.09
C SER A 50 -7.09 2.77 -11.44
N GLU A 51 -7.73 3.81 -12.00
CA GLU A 51 -8.26 3.80 -13.38
C GLU A 51 -7.16 3.63 -14.45
N LYS A 52 -5.91 3.90 -14.07
CA LYS A 52 -4.72 3.83 -14.93
C LYS A 52 -3.65 2.97 -14.24
N GLU A 53 -3.91 1.67 -14.11
CA GLU A 53 -2.99 0.71 -13.48
C GLU A 53 -1.54 0.78 -13.99
N SER A 54 -1.34 1.09 -15.28
CA SER A 54 0.00 1.25 -15.86
C SER A 54 0.79 2.41 -15.24
N LEU A 55 0.13 3.47 -14.75
CA LEU A 55 0.77 4.55 -14.01
C LEU A 55 1.15 4.11 -12.60
N ILE A 56 0.29 3.35 -11.93
CA ILE A 56 0.60 2.77 -10.61
C ILE A 56 1.87 1.92 -10.71
N ARG A 57 1.90 0.97 -11.66
CA ARG A 57 3.05 0.06 -11.82
C ARG A 57 4.36 0.79 -12.08
N LYS A 58 4.34 1.92 -12.78
CA LYS A 58 5.53 2.76 -13.02
C LYS A 58 6.08 3.39 -11.74
N LEU A 59 5.26 3.60 -10.70
CA LEU A 59 5.73 4.08 -9.41
C LEU A 59 6.53 3.02 -8.66
N PHE A 60 6.39 1.73 -8.97
CA PHE A 60 7.06 0.66 -8.25
C PHE A 60 8.24 0.12 -9.05
N ILE A 61 9.44 0.25 -8.47
CA ILE A 61 10.64 -0.44 -8.96
C ILE A 61 10.56 -1.91 -8.56
N THR A 62 10.16 -2.19 -7.32
CA THR A 62 9.87 -3.55 -6.85
C THR A 62 8.43 -3.92 -7.19
N GLN A 63 8.22 -4.64 -8.31
CA GLN A 63 6.88 -4.93 -8.84
C GLN A 63 6.23 -6.22 -8.33
N SER A 64 6.95 -7.04 -7.56
CA SER A 64 6.46 -8.29 -6.99
C SER A 64 6.63 -8.30 -5.47
N TYR A 65 5.91 -9.20 -4.80
CA TYR A 65 6.11 -9.42 -3.38
C TYR A 65 7.52 -9.98 -3.13
N HIS A 66 8.21 -9.42 -2.13
CA HIS A 66 9.58 -9.79 -1.77
C HIS A 66 9.60 -10.30 -0.33
N ASN A 67 10.13 -11.51 -0.09
CA ASN A 67 10.11 -12.14 1.24
C ASN A 67 10.86 -11.33 2.31
N ASP A 68 11.94 -10.65 1.91
CA ASP A 68 12.71 -9.80 2.82
C ASP A 68 11.93 -8.55 3.24
N GLY A 69 10.86 -8.22 2.52
CA GLY A 69 9.94 -7.14 2.88
C GLY A 69 10.44 -5.75 2.52
N VAL A 70 11.40 -5.62 1.60
CA VAL A 70 11.99 -4.33 1.18
C VAL A 70 11.53 -3.96 -0.22
N TYR A 71 11.05 -2.73 -0.38
CA TYR A 71 10.43 -2.24 -1.61
C TYR A 71 10.97 -0.87 -2.01
N LYS A 72 11.15 -0.67 -3.31
CA LYS A 72 11.57 0.59 -3.90
C LYS A 72 10.43 1.21 -4.71
N ILE A 73 10.13 2.49 -4.43
CA ILE A 73 8.98 3.23 -4.96
C ILE A 73 9.42 4.62 -5.38
N GLN A 74 9.02 5.08 -6.56
CA GLN A 74 9.29 6.43 -7.05
C GLN A 74 8.12 7.36 -6.71
N ILE A 75 8.43 8.47 -6.05
CA ILE A 75 7.49 9.55 -5.74
C ILE A 75 7.98 10.83 -6.38
N CYS A 76 7.10 11.53 -7.09
CA CYS A 76 7.38 12.86 -7.61
C CYS A 76 6.97 13.91 -6.56
N LYS A 77 7.93 14.69 -6.05
CA LYS A 77 7.67 15.81 -5.13
C LYS A 77 8.34 17.07 -5.65
N GLY A 78 7.54 18.11 -5.89
CA GLY A 78 8.02 19.38 -6.44
C GLY A 78 8.61 19.25 -7.85
N GLY A 79 8.07 18.34 -8.67
CA GLY A 79 8.57 18.06 -10.02
C GLY A 79 9.82 17.17 -10.08
N ILE A 80 10.35 16.73 -8.94
CA ILE A 80 11.55 15.90 -8.85
C ILE A 80 11.15 14.48 -8.43
N TRP A 81 11.55 13.49 -9.23
CA TRP A 81 11.40 12.07 -8.91
C TRP A 81 12.40 11.64 -7.83
N ARG A 82 11.91 10.95 -6.81
CA ARG A 82 12.71 10.44 -5.69
C ARG A 82 12.43 8.97 -5.48
N GLU A 83 13.49 8.17 -5.36
CA GLU A 83 13.38 6.75 -5.01
C GLU A 83 13.30 6.58 -3.49
N MET A 84 12.22 5.95 -3.03
CA MET A 84 11.95 5.62 -1.65
C MET A 84 12.11 4.13 -1.42
N THR A 85 13.02 3.79 -0.50
CA THR A 85 13.11 2.42 0.04
C THR A 85 12.25 2.35 1.31
N VAL A 86 11.28 1.45 1.34
CA VAL A 86 10.38 1.20 2.47
C VAL A 86 10.31 -0.28 2.78
N ASP A 87 10.13 -0.62 4.06
CA ASP A 87 9.84 -1.98 4.49
C ASP A 87 8.31 -2.25 4.53
N ASP A 88 7.90 -3.50 4.70
CA ASP A 88 6.50 -3.95 4.80
C ASP A 88 5.96 -4.08 6.24
N TYR A 89 6.56 -3.42 7.23
CA TYR A 89 5.93 -3.26 8.53
C TYR A 89 4.91 -2.13 8.50
N PHE A 90 3.71 -2.40 9.02
CA PHE A 90 2.64 -1.41 9.12
C PHE A 90 2.06 -1.37 10.55
N PRO A 91 1.70 -0.19 11.09
CA PRO A 91 0.87 -0.05 12.28
C PRO A 91 -0.50 -0.70 12.09
N CYS A 92 -0.74 -1.72 12.90
CA CYS A 92 -2.00 -2.42 13.03
C CYS A 92 -2.59 -2.15 14.42
N SER A 93 -3.89 -1.92 14.50
CA SER A 93 -4.57 -1.80 15.81
C SER A 93 -5.15 -3.12 16.26
N ALA A 94 -4.92 -3.46 17.53
CA ALA A 94 -5.57 -4.61 18.15
C ALA A 94 -7.10 -4.47 18.21
N THR A 95 -7.62 -3.24 18.24
CA THR A 95 -9.07 -2.96 18.28
C THR A 95 -9.79 -3.18 16.95
N THR A 96 -9.04 -3.29 15.84
CA THR A 96 -9.59 -3.49 14.49
C THR A 96 -9.24 -4.87 13.92
N ASN A 97 -9.16 -5.90 14.76
CA ASN A 97 -8.70 -7.25 14.37
C ASN A 97 -7.33 -7.25 13.69
N ALA A 98 -6.39 -6.41 14.16
CA ALA A 98 -5.05 -6.25 13.58
C ALA A 98 -5.03 -5.76 12.13
N MET A 99 -6.10 -5.10 11.66
CA MET A 99 -6.07 -4.42 10.37
C MET A 99 -5.16 -3.19 10.41
N ALA A 100 -4.50 -2.91 9.29
CA ALA A 100 -3.70 -1.70 9.11
C ALA A 100 -4.57 -0.44 9.32
N LEU A 101 -4.00 0.57 9.96
CA LEU A 101 -4.65 1.87 10.20
C LEU A 101 -4.77 2.75 8.95
N PHE A 102 -3.97 2.44 7.94
CA PHE A 102 -3.83 3.12 6.64
C PHE A 102 -4.93 2.77 5.64
N THR A 103 -4.91 3.45 4.48
CA THR A 103 -5.69 3.08 3.30
C THR A 103 -5.32 1.67 2.85
N ARG A 104 -6.33 0.90 2.43
CA ARG A 104 -6.17 -0.51 2.04
C ARG A 104 -6.97 -0.85 0.79
N SER A 105 -6.61 -1.96 0.16
CA SER A 105 -7.42 -2.54 -0.92
C SER A 105 -8.43 -3.56 -0.36
N LYS A 106 -9.65 -3.60 -0.92
CA LYS A 106 -10.63 -4.68 -0.69
C LYS A 106 -10.07 -6.07 -0.97
N GLN A 107 -9.17 -6.16 -1.95
CA GLN A 107 -8.50 -7.40 -2.35
C GLN A 107 -7.24 -7.70 -1.52
N HIS A 108 -6.96 -6.93 -0.46
CA HIS A 108 -5.78 -7.07 0.40
C HIS A 108 -4.44 -6.94 -0.35
N LEU A 109 -4.40 -6.07 -1.37
CA LEU A 109 -3.20 -5.81 -2.16
C LEU A 109 -2.22 -4.88 -1.44
N LEU A 110 -0.94 -5.22 -1.54
CA LEU A 110 0.14 -4.57 -0.82
C LEU A 110 0.50 -3.17 -1.36
N TRP A 111 0.27 -2.91 -2.65
CA TRP A 111 0.69 -1.66 -3.29
C TRP A 111 0.09 -0.41 -2.63
N VAL A 112 -1.16 -0.48 -2.13
CA VAL A 112 -1.85 0.65 -1.48
C VAL A 112 -1.09 1.09 -0.23
N LEU A 113 -0.83 0.12 0.66
CA LEU A 113 -0.14 0.35 1.93
C LEU A 113 1.29 0.85 1.72
N LEU A 114 2.00 0.25 0.76
CA LEU A 114 3.36 0.63 0.43
C LEU A 114 3.45 2.05 -0.14
N LEU A 115 2.51 2.42 -1.02
CA LEU A 115 2.49 3.75 -1.64
C LEU A 115 2.20 4.84 -0.60
N GLU A 116 1.24 4.60 0.29
CA GLU A 116 0.95 5.48 1.42
C GLU A 116 2.16 5.66 2.34
N LYS A 117 2.83 4.56 2.69
CA LYS A 117 4.05 4.59 3.51
C LYS A 117 5.19 5.35 2.83
N ALA A 118 5.40 5.15 1.53
CA ALA A 118 6.40 5.91 0.77
C ALA A 118 6.05 7.40 0.70
N TYR A 119 4.78 7.73 0.52
CA TYR A 119 4.30 9.10 0.54
C TYR A 119 4.54 9.75 1.90
N ALA A 120 4.15 9.09 3.00
CA ALA A 120 4.40 9.54 4.35
C ALA A 120 5.90 9.79 4.60
N LYS A 121 6.77 8.88 4.17
CA LYS A 121 8.24 9.02 4.30
C LYS A 121 8.80 10.23 3.54
N VAL A 122 8.27 10.55 2.36
CA VAL A 122 8.69 11.72 1.56
C VAL A 122 8.25 13.04 2.20
N HIS A 123 7.22 13.02 3.04
CA HIS A 123 6.64 14.17 3.73
C HIS A 123 7.04 14.29 5.21
N GLN A 124 8.00 13.50 5.66
CA GLN A 124 8.72 13.73 6.92
C GLN A 124 9.62 14.95 6.87
#